data_AF-A0AAN7HRY3-F1
#
_entry.id   AF-A0AAN7HRY3-F1
#
_cell.length_a   1.000
_cell.length_b   1.000
_cell.length_c   1.000
_cell.angle_alpha   90.00
_cell.angle_beta   90.00
_cell.angle_gamma   90.00
#
_symmetry.space_group_name_H-M   'P 1'
#
loop_
_entity.id
_entity.type
_entity.pdbx_description
1 polymer ?
#
loop_
_entity_poly.entity_id
_entity_poly.type
_entity_poly.pdbx_seq_one_letter_code
_entity_poly.pdbx_strand_id
1 'polypeptide(L)'
;MSPQPSQPTVIFVQSTAHWEAIQQQRAQLIGVSPPSTPLMESSQQQNRITQKKPKHQETASVRKKPSRLIGKEGSRRRNRWTNNTFSDHPSAVLYAEDLRPPGYEAKAPKYDVGLISIEQDGDDSEEQEQVQVHALPHNLPRHVRHDLKKAHISKGLVTNYESQLIQFIDLWLNDTQCLDNACLEIQVVSNNQFERYVVHTMSRYYGFASFSKTNDQNQRVTYICHPAYLSYITKHSSGDEIDYASIQDWDMPDKSFFEYLFHAV
;
A
#
# COMPACT_ATOMS: atom_id res chain seq x y z
N MET A 1 16.78 -9.55 56.55
CA MET A 1 17.27 -8.79 55.38
C MET A 1 16.35 -9.13 54.22
N SER A 2 15.49 -8.19 53.82
CA SER A 2 14.48 -8.44 52.79
C SER A 2 15.09 -8.18 51.40
N PRO A 3 14.88 -9.06 50.41
CA PRO A 3 15.40 -8.85 49.06
C PRO A 3 14.70 -7.67 48.39
N GLN A 4 15.49 -6.75 47.80
CA GLN A 4 14.94 -5.63 47.05
C GLN A 4 14.25 -6.12 45.76
N PRO A 5 13.12 -5.52 45.38
CA PRO A 5 12.44 -5.84 44.12
C PRO A 5 13.26 -5.35 42.92
N SER A 6 13.46 -6.23 41.95
CA SER A 6 14.12 -5.92 40.68
C SER A 6 13.23 -5.00 39.82
N GLN A 7 13.82 -3.92 39.31
CA GLN A 7 13.16 -2.98 38.41
C GLN A 7 13.02 -3.60 37.00
N PRO A 8 11.89 -3.38 36.29
CA PRO A 8 11.71 -3.89 34.93
C PRO A 8 12.55 -3.09 33.92
N THR A 9 13.45 -3.78 33.19
CA THR A 9 14.26 -3.18 32.11
C THR A 9 13.57 -3.32 30.76
N VAL A 10 13.29 -2.20 30.09
CA VAL A 10 12.75 -2.15 28.72
C VAL A 10 13.92 -2.11 27.73
N ILE A 11 13.96 -3.05 26.78
CA ILE A 11 14.99 -3.12 25.73
C ILE A 11 14.35 -2.78 24.38
N PHE A 12 14.89 -1.75 23.71
CA PHE A 12 14.47 -1.34 22.37
C PHE A 12 15.28 -2.09 21.31
N VAL A 13 14.59 -2.79 20.41
CA VAL A 13 15.19 -3.62 19.37
C VAL A 13 15.19 -2.85 18.05
N GLN A 14 16.38 -2.54 17.53
CA GLN A 14 16.55 -1.71 16.33
C GLN A 14 16.55 -2.51 15.02
N SER A 15 16.67 -3.84 15.08
CA SER A 15 16.68 -4.71 13.89
C SER A 15 16.29 -6.15 14.21
N THR A 16 15.88 -6.90 13.19
CA THR A 16 15.57 -8.35 13.30
C THR A 16 16.78 -9.18 13.73
N ALA A 17 17.99 -8.82 13.30
CA ALA A 17 19.22 -9.50 13.74
C ALA A 17 19.50 -9.27 15.25
N HIS A 18 19.21 -8.06 15.75
CA HIS A 18 19.34 -7.77 17.18
C HIS A 18 18.33 -8.59 18.01
N TRP A 19 17.11 -8.80 17.52
CA TRP A 19 16.13 -9.68 18.16
C TRP A 19 16.62 -11.12 18.28
N GLU A 20 17.18 -11.68 17.21
CA GLU A 20 17.70 -13.06 17.20
C GLU A 20 18.89 -13.23 18.17
N ALA A 21 19.78 -12.24 18.25
CA ALA A 21 20.89 -12.26 19.20
C ALA A 21 20.43 -12.26 20.67
N ILE A 22 19.39 -11.47 21.00
CA ILE A 22 18.78 -11.46 22.35
C ILE A 22 18.16 -12.82 22.67
N GLN A 23 17.49 -13.46 21.69
CA GLN A 23 16.92 -14.80 21.88
C GLN A 23 17.99 -15.86 22.11
N GLN A 24 19.11 -15.80 21.37
CA GLN A 24 20.24 -16.72 21.57
C GLN A 24 20.88 -16.55 22.96
N GLN A 25 21.10 -15.31 23.42
CA GLN A 25 21.60 -15.05 24.77
C GLN A 25 20.65 -15.56 25.86
N ARG A 26 19.34 -15.36 25.70
CA ARG A 26 18.33 -15.88 26.65
C ARG A 26 18.32 -17.41 26.68
N ALA A 27 18.45 -18.07 25.53
CA ALA A 27 18.52 -19.53 25.48
C ALA A 27 19.75 -20.09 26.22
N GLN A 28 20.90 -19.40 26.15
CA GLN A 28 22.12 -19.77 26.89
C GLN A 28 21.94 -19.61 28.41
N LEU A 29 21.26 -18.55 28.86
CA LEU A 29 21.01 -18.28 30.28
C LEU A 29 19.99 -19.25 30.91
N ILE A 30 19.03 -19.75 30.13
CA ILE A 30 18.00 -20.69 30.60
C ILE A 30 18.50 -22.15 30.60
N GLY A 31 19.73 -22.41 30.12
CA GLY A 31 20.33 -23.74 30.17
C GLY A 31 19.64 -24.78 29.28
N VAL A 32 18.85 -24.35 28.30
CA VAL A 32 18.23 -25.24 27.32
C VAL A 32 19.24 -25.48 26.20
N SER A 33 20.19 -26.38 26.43
CA SER A 33 21.03 -26.89 25.36
C SER A 33 20.18 -27.70 24.37
N PRO A 34 20.32 -27.47 23.05
CA PRO A 34 19.77 -28.41 22.07
C PRO A 34 20.50 -29.76 22.18
N PRO A 35 19.85 -30.88 21.87
CA PRO A 35 20.47 -32.20 21.96
C PRO A 35 21.68 -32.29 21.04
N SER A 36 22.82 -32.57 21.66
CA SER A 36 24.14 -32.72 21.07
C SER A 36 24.15 -33.80 19.98
N THR A 37 24.39 -33.40 18.74
CA THR A 37 24.94 -34.30 17.71
C THR A 37 26.45 -34.48 17.94
N PRO A 38 26.99 -35.70 17.84
CA PRO A 38 28.38 -35.97 18.17
C PRO A 38 29.37 -35.34 17.18
N LEU A 39 30.45 -34.86 17.78
CA LEU A 39 31.65 -34.25 17.22
C LEU A 39 32.42 -35.23 16.32
N MET A 40 32.76 -34.83 15.10
CA MET A 40 33.96 -35.32 14.40
C MET A 40 34.88 -34.13 14.14
N GLU A 41 36.11 -34.24 14.65
CA GLU A 41 37.22 -33.38 14.31
C GLU A 41 37.63 -33.57 12.84
N SER A 42 37.83 -32.47 12.13
CA SER A 42 38.99 -32.33 11.23
C SER A 42 39.17 -30.87 10.81
N SER A 43 40.33 -30.35 11.20
CA SER A 43 41.27 -29.56 10.42
C SER A 43 40.76 -28.47 9.45
N GLN A 44 41.20 -27.25 9.77
CA GLN A 44 41.51 -26.11 8.89
C GLN A 44 41.56 -26.43 7.39
N GLN A 45 40.72 -25.76 6.59
CA GLN A 45 41.11 -25.29 5.26
C GLN A 45 40.15 -24.23 4.70
N GLN A 46 40.76 -23.31 3.95
CA GLN A 46 40.27 -22.03 3.49
C GLN A 46 39.10 -22.16 2.49
N ASN A 47 38.08 -21.32 2.67
CA ASN A 47 36.93 -21.18 1.77
C ASN A 47 37.36 -20.59 0.41
N ARG A 48 37.62 -21.44 -0.59
CA ARG A 48 37.50 -21.07 -2.02
C ARG A 48 36.10 -21.42 -2.51
N ILE A 49 35.31 -20.38 -2.78
CA ILE A 49 34.01 -20.46 -3.43
C ILE A 49 34.21 -21.02 -4.84
N THR A 50 33.77 -22.25 -5.08
CA THR A 50 33.65 -22.83 -6.43
C THR A 50 32.18 -22.91 -6.81
N GLN A 51 31.81 -22.14 -7.84
CA GLN A 51 30.48 -22.13 -8.42
C GLN A 51 30.23 -23.48 -9.14
N LYS A 52 29.25 -24.24 -8.67
CA LYS A 52 28.76 -25.44 -9.38
C LYS A 52 27.84 -25.01 -10.52
N LYS A 53 28.26 -25.26 -11.77
CA LYS A 53 27.38 -25.24 -12.95
C LYS A 53 26.31 -26.33 -12.85
N PRO A 54 25.09 -26.11 -13.38
CA PRO A 54 24.04 -27.11 -13.41
C PRO A 54 24.34 -28.18 -14.48
N LYS A 55 24.23 -29.46 -14.10
CA LYS A 55 24.26 -30.60 -15.02
C LYS A 55 22.93 -30.66 -15.77
N HIS A 56 22.96 -30.41 -17.08
CA HIS A 56 21.93 -30.85 -18.02
C HIS A 56 21.87 -32.39 -17.99
N GLN A 57 20.68 -32.94 -17.78
CA GLN A 57 20.36 -34.31 -18.19
C GLN A 57 19.16 -34.25 -19.13
N GLU A 58 19.45 -34.57 -20.38
CA GLU A 58 18.48 -34.77 -21.45
C GLU A 58 17.97 -36.22 -21.46
N THR A 59 16.69 -36.32 -21.83
CA THR A 59 15.98 -37.43 -22.47
C THR A 59 15.82 -38.78 -21.75
N ALA A 60 14.60 -39.03 -21.27
CA ALA A 60 13.95 -40.34 -21.40
C ALA A 60 12.42 -40.17 -21.47
N SER A 61 11.86 -40.45 -22.64
CA SER A 61 10.42 -40.47 -22.94
C SER A 61 9.77 -41.73 -22.37
N VAL A 62 8.94 -41.60 -21.33
CA VAL A 62 7.96 -42.64 -20.96
C VAL A 62 6.68 -42.02 -20.39
N ARG A 63 5.63 -42.07 -21.22
CA ARG A 63 4.19 -42.19 -20.88
C ARG A 63 3.61 -41.19 -19.86
N LYS A 64 2.86 -40.24 -20.44
CA LYS A 64 1.70 -39.52 -19.89
C LYS A 64 1.11 -40.18 -18.63
N LYS A 65 1.56 -39.74 -17.45
CA LYS A 65 0.83 -39.90 -16.19
C LYS A 65 0.38 -38.50 -15.77
N PRO A 66 -0.92 -38.16 -15.79
CA PRO A 66 -1.38 -36.84 -15.36
C PRO A 66 -1.18 -36.60 -13.86
N SER A 67 -0.81 -37.63 -13.08
CA SER A 67 -0.78 -37.56 -11.62
C SER A 67 0.38 -36.75 -11.01
N ARG A 68 1.31 -36.19 -11.80
CA ARG A 68 2.41 -35.35 -11.28
C ARG A 68 2.18 -33.85 -11.42
N LEU A 69 1.14 -33.41 -12.12
CA LEU A 69 0.87 -31.98 -12.38
C LEU A 69 -0.20 -31.38 -11.47
N ILE A 70 -0.90 -32.18 -10.68
CA ILE A 70 -2.00 -31.74 -9.84
C ILE A 70 -1.61 -32.04 -8.39
N GLY A 71 -1.61 -31.00 -7.55
CA GLY A 71 -0.96 -31.00 -6.23
C GLY A 71 -1.39 -32.12 -5.28
N LYS A 72 -0.69 -32.20 -4.13
CA LYS A 72 -0.95 -33.17 -3.06
C LYS A 72 -2.46 -33.25 -2.73
N GLU A 73 -2.95 -34.45 -2.40
CA GLU A 73 -4.31 -34.70 -1.91
C GLU A 73 -4.71 -33.65 -0.84
N GLY A 74 -5.86 -33.01 -0.99
CA GLY A 74 -6.32 -31.90 -0.14
C GLY A 74 -5.74 -30.51 -0.43
N SER A 75 -4.83 -30.36 -1.41
CA SER A 75 -4.33 -29.04 -1.81
C SER A 75 -5.43 -28.22 -2.51
N ARG A 76 -5.60 -26.96 -2.10
CA ARG A 76 -6.49 -25.99 -2.77
C ARG A 76 -6.29 -25.93 -4.29
N ARG A 77 -5.07 -26.15 -4.79
CA ARG A 77 -4.78 -26.15 -6.24
C ARG A 77 -5.41 -27.35 -6.96
N ARG A 78 -5.46 -28.53 -6.31
CA ARG A 78 -6.15 -29.71 -6.86
C ARG A 78 -7.66 -29.53 -6.84
N ASN A 79 -8.21 -28.97 -5.75
CA ASN A 79 -9.66 -28.69 -5.67
C ASN A 79 -10.13 -27.70 -6.74
N ARG A 80 -9.30 -26.71 -7.14
CA ARG A 80 -9.63 -25.81 -8.25
C ARG A 80 -9.61 -26.52 -9.61
N TRP A 81 -8.63 -27.41 -9.83
CA TRP A 81 -8.56 -28.19 -11.05
C TRP A 81 -9.76 -29.14 -11.17
N THR A 82 -10.09 -29.87 -10.10
CA THR A 82 -11.26 -30.77 -10.10
C THR A 82 -12.59 -30.04 -10.28
N ASN A 83 -12.73 -28.80 -9.79
CA ASN A 83 -13.95 -28.00 -10.02
C ASN A 83 -14.05 -27.52 -11.48
N ASN A 84 -12.94 -27.10 -12.08
CA ASN A 84 -12.95 -26.61 -13.46
C ASN A 84 -13.14 -27.73 -14.49
N THR A 85 -12.79 -28.97 -14.16
CA THR A 85 -12.99 -30.14 -15.03
C THR A 85 -14.19 -30.99 -14.60
N PHE A 86 -15.01 -30.50 -13.67
CA PHE A 86 -16.16 -31.25 -13.14
C PHE A 86 -17.21 -31.54 -14.21
N SER A 87 -17.39 -30.62 -15.16
CA SER A 87 -18.30 -30.75 -16.30
C SER A 87 -17.90 -31.86 -17.28
N ASP A 88 -16.63 -32.27 -17.33
CA ASP A 88 -16.15 -33.33 -18.22
C ASP A 88 -16.11 -34.71 -17.53
N HIS A 89 -16.56 -34.80 -16.27
CA HIS A 89 -16.50 -36.04 -15.51
C HIS A 89 -17.60 -37.02 -16.00
N PRO A 90 -17.30 -38.30 -16.29
CA PRO A 90 -18.27 -39.24 -16.88
C PRO A 90 -19.45 -39.57 -15.97
N SER A 91 -19.38 -39.22 -14.68
CA SER A 91 -20.49 -39.35 -13.72
C SER A 91 -21.17 -38.03 -13.37
N ALA A 92 -20.73 -36.91 -13.95
CA ALA A 92 -21.40 -35.62 -13.77
C ALA A 92 -22.62 -35.57 -14.71
N VAL A 93 -23.77 -35.97 -14.18
CA VAL A 93 -25.06 -35.69 -14.82
C VAL A 93 -25.48 -34.32 -14.34
N LEU A 94 -25.21 -33.28 -15.14
CA LEU A 94 -25.70 -31.93 -14.89
C LEU A 94 -27.14 -31.85 -15.39
N TYR A 95 -28.09 -31.64 -14.49
CA TYR A 95 -29.47 -31.40 -14.89
C TYR A 95 -29.66 -29.94 -15.28
N ALA A 96 -30.69 -29.64 -16.08
CA ALA A 96 -30.98 -28.26 -16.50
C ALA A 96 -31.22 -27.34 -15.30
N GLU A 97 -31.64 -27.90 -14.18
CA GLU A 97 -31.86 -27.23 -12.92
C GLU A 97 -30.55 -26.79 -12.23
N ASP A 98 -29.47 -27.54 -12.40
CA ASP A 98 -28.15 -27.23 -11.81
C ASP A 98 -27.40 -26.14 -12.57
N LEU A 99 -27.74 -25.97 -13.85
CA LEU A 99 -27.20 -24.91 -14.72
C LEU A 99 -27.92 -23.57 -14.53
N ARG A 100 -29.00 -23.53 -13.74
CA ARG A 100 -29.68 -22.26 -13.44
C ARG A 100 -28.77 -21.41 -12.56
N PRO A 101 -28.39 -20.20 -12.99
CA PRO A 101 -27.63 -19.30 -12.14
C PRO A 101 -28.41 -19.06 -10.84
N PRO A 102 -27.72 -19.08 -9.68
CA PRO A 102 -28.40 -18.99 -8.39
C PRO A 102 -29.15 -17.65 -8.27
N GLY A 103 -30.47 -17.73 -8.15
CA GLY A 103 -31.30 -16.72 -7.48
C GLY A 103 -31.51 -15.37 -8.17
N TYR A 104 -31.09 -15.16 -9.42
CA TYR A 104 -31.46 -13.94 -10.14
C TYR A 104 -32.73 -14.21 -10.96
N GLU A 105 -33.85 -13.61 -10.56
CA GLU A 105 -34.98 -13.45 -11.48
C GLU A 105 -34.43 -12.79 -12.75
N ALA A 106 -34.74 -13.32 -13.94
CA ALA A 106 -34.32 -12.76 -15.23
C ALA A 106 -34.89 -11.35 -15.52
N LYS A 107 -35.43 -10.67 -14.51
CA LYS A 107 -35.56 -9.22 -14.49
C LYS A 107 -34.15 -8.68 -14.34
N ALA A 108 -33.44 -8.57 -15.46
CA ALA A 108 -32.26 -7.74 -15.52
C ALA A 108 -32.57 -6.44 -14.78
N PRO A 109 -31.76 -6.02 -13.80
CA PRO A 109 -31.88 -4.67 -13.27
C PRO A 109 -31.92 -3.75 -14.47
N LYS A 110 -32.89 -2.84 -14.51
CA LYS A 110 -32.91 -1.75 -15.49
C LYS A 110 -31.71 -0.86 -15.17
N TYR A 111 -30.52 -1.31 -15.53
CA TYR A 111 -29.39 -0.45 -15.70
C TYR A 111 -29.81 0.46 -16.85
N ASP A 112 -30.05 1.72 -16.53
CA ASP A 112 -30.11 2.80 -17.49
C ASP A 112 -28.67 2.95 -18.03
N VAL A 113 -28.27 1.98 -18.85
CA VAL A 113 -27.04 2.04 -19.62
C VAL A 113 -27.35 3.08 -20.67
N GLY A 114 -26.95 4.33 -20.38
CA GLY A 114 -26.89 5.37 -21.38
C GLY A 114 -26.26 4.76 -22.63
N LEU A 115 -27.05 4.64 -23.68
CA LEU A 115 -26.61 4.22 -25.00
C LEU A 115 -25.45 5.14 -25.36
N ILE A 116 -24.22 4.63 -25.26
CA ILE A 116 -23.11 5.19 -26.01
C ILE A 116 -23.45 4.77 -27.45
N SER A 117 -24.10 5.68 -28.18
CA SER A 117 -24.21 5.59 -29.63
C SER A 117 -22.79 5.57 -30.16
N ILE A 118 -22.28 4.38 -30.44
CA ILE A 118 -21.11 4.19 -31.29
C ILE A 118 -21.62 4.44 -32.71
N GLU A 119 -21.74 5.72 -33.06
CA GLU A 119 -21.76 6.13 -34.45
C GLU A 119 -20.32 6.10 -34.93
N GLN A 120 -20.08 5.12 -35.79
CA GLN A 120 -18.82 4.82 -36.43
C GLN A 120 -18.67 5.74 -37.63
N ASP A 121 -17.94 6.84 -37.46
CA ASP A 121 -17.25 7.61 -38.49
C ASP A 121 -16.04 8.23 -37.75
N GLY A 122 -14.83 7.70 -37.89
CA GLY A 122 -13.98 7.97 -39.03
C GLY A 122 -13.11 9.18 -38.73
N ASP A 123 -11.81 8.94 -38.55
CA ASP A 123 -10.69 9.90 -38.57
C ASP A 123 -10.00 10.24 -37.22
N ASP A 124 -8.71 10.50 -37.36
CA ASP A 124 -7.57 10.29 -36.47
C ASP A 124 -7.54 10.92 -35.05
N SER A 125 -6.78 10.23 -34.19
CA SER A 125 -6.11 10.71 -32.95
C SER A 125 -6.96 10.80 -31.66
N GLU A 126 -7.12 9.67 -30.97
CA GLU A 126 -7.64 9.64 -29.59
C GLU A 126 -6.50 9.59 -28.57
N GLU A 127 -6.22 10.76 -27.98
CA GLU A 127 -5.74 10.86 -26.61
C GLU A 127 -6.75 10.14 -25.69
N GLN A 128 -6.24 9.27 -24.81
CA GLN A 128 -7.06 8.57 -23.83
C GLN A 128 -7.63 9.56 -22.81
N GLU A 129 -8.78 10.16 -23.10
CA GLU A 129 -9.60 10.83 -22.10
C GLU A 129 -10.13 9.79 -21.11
N GLN A 130 -9.42 9.65 -19.99
CA GLN A 130 -9.95 9.01 -18.81
C GLN A 130 -11.19 9.79 -18.36
N VAL A 131 -12.37 9.23 -18.64
CA VAL A 131 -13.64 9.67 -18.08
C VAL A 131 -13.48 9.80 -16.56
N GLN A 132 -13.35 11.04 -16.08
CA GLN A 132 -13.33 11.37 -14.66
C GLN A 132 -14.72 11.07 -14.10
N VAL A 133 -14.89 9.85 -13.61
CA VAL A 133 -15.89 9.59 -12.58
C VAL A 133 -15.58 10.57 -11.46
N HIS A 134 -16.47 11.53 -11.20
CA HIS A 134 -16.41 12.46 -10.06
C HIS A 134 -16.37 11.66 -8.76
N ALA A 135 -15.20 11.11 -8.42
CA ALA A 135 -14.90 10.63 -7.10
C ALA A 135 -14.96 11.87 -6.22
N LEU A 136 -15.83 11.85 -5.21
CA LEU A 136 -15.83 12.85 -4.15
C LEU A 136 -14.37 13.17 -3.77
N PRO A 137 -13.97 14.45 -3.77
CA PRO A 137 -12.56 14.87 -3.77
C PRO A 137 -11.75 14.30 -2.60
N HIS A 138 -12.42 13.83 -1.55
CA HIS A 138 -11.82 13.37 -0.29
C HIS A 138 -11.70 11.85 -0.16
N ASN A 139 -12.11 11.07 -1.17
CA ASN A 139 -12.06 9.61 -1.09
C ASN A 139 -10.73 9.04 -1.59
N LEU A 140 -9.82 8.76 -0.66
CA LEU A 140 -8.61 8.00 -1.00
C LEU A 140 -8.94 6.62 -1.59
N PRO A 141 -8.20 6.18 -2.63
CA PRO A 141 -8.38 4.86 -3.21
C PRO A 141 -8.32 3.74 -2.16
N ARG A 142 -9.14 2.70 -2.34
CA ARG A 142 -9.21 1.56 -1.40
C ARG A 142 -7.85 0.92 -1.14
N HIS A 143 -7.01 0.79 -2.16
CA HIS A 143 -5.68 0.20 -2.02
C HIS A 143 -4.76 1.05 -1.12
N VAL A 144 -4.75 2.38 -1.30
CA VAL A 144 -3.99 3.32 -0.44
C VAL A 144 -4.41 3.17 1.01
N ARG A 145 -5.73 3.16 1.28
CA ARG A 145 -6.24 2.95 2.64
C ARG A 145 -5.80 1.62 3.23
N HIS A 146 -5.90 0.55 2.44
CA HIS A 146 -5.51 -0.78 2.87
C HIS A 146 -4.00 -0.85 3.18
N ASP A 147 -3.16 -0.22 2.36
CA ASP A 147 -1.71 -0.20 2.55
C ASP A 147 -1.33 0.58 3.81
N LEU A 148 -1.96 1.74 4.05
CA LEU A 148 -1.79 2.51 5.27
C LEU A 148 -2.23 1.72 6.52
N LYS A 149 -3.37 1.02 6.45
CA LYS A 149 -3.84 0.15 7.55
C LYS A 149 -2.89 -1.01 7.81
N LYS A 150 -2.38 -1.65 6.76
CA LYS A 150 -1.44 -2.78 6.84
C LYS A 150 -0.08 -2.37 7.39
N ALA A 151 0.36 -1.15 7.12
CA ALA A 151 1.64 -0.63 7.57
C ALA A 151 1.66 -0.27 9.07
N HIS A 152 0.54 -0.42 9.80
CA HIS A 152 0.43 -0.15 11.23
C HIS A 152 0.93 1.26 11.62
N ILE A 153 0.44 2.29 10.91
CA ILE A 153 0.80 3.68 11.21
C ILE A 153 0.43 4.03 12.64
N SER A 154 1.34 4.68 13.36
CA SER A 154 1.08 5.12 14.72
C SER A 154 0.05 6.26 14.72
N LYS A 155 -0.91 6.15 15.64
CA LYS A 155 -1.95 7.18 15.84
C LYS A 155 -1.37 8.55 16.16
N GLY A 156 -0.29 8.58 16.95
CA GLY A 156 0.43 9.81 17.30
C GLY A 156 1.08 10.51 16.12
N LEU A 157 1.55 9.75 15.12
CA LEU A 157 2.15 10.34 13.92
C LEU A 157 1.10 11.02 13.04
N VAL A 158 -0.04 10.35 12.83
CA VAL A 158 -1.14 10.90 12.03
C VAL A 158 -1.67 12.18 12.67
N THR A 159 -2.00 12.12 13.97
CA THR A 159 -2.53 13.28 14.72
C THR A 159 -1.58 14.47 14.74
N ASN A 160 -0.26 14.25 14.85
CA ASN A 160 0.72 15.32 14.85
C ASN A 160 0.75 16.06 13.49
N TYR A 161 0.97 15.33 12.39
CA TYR A 161 1.02 15.96 11.07
C TYR A 161 -0.33 16.53 10.65
N GLU A 162 -1.43 15.89 11.02
CA GLU A 162 -2.77 16.38 10.75
C GLU A 162 -3.05 17.71 11.46
N SER A 163 -2.64 17.85 12.73
CA SER A 163 -2.80 19.11 13.46
C SER A 163 -2.03 20.25 12.80
N GLN A 164 -0.81 19.99 12.32
CA GLN A 164 -0.02 20.98 11.56
C GLN A 164 -0.69 21.37 10.25
N LEU A 165 -1.26 20.39 9.54
CA LEU A 165 -1.96 20.64 8.27
C LEU A 165 -3.26 21.42 8.48
N ILE A 166 -4.06 21.07 9.49
CA ILE A 166 -5.29 21.81 9.82
C ILE A 166 -4.96 23.25 10.22
N GLN A 167 -3.95 23.45 11.07
CA GLN A 167 -3.50 24.80 11.44
C GLN A 167 -3.09 25.63 10.22
N PHE A 168 -2.39 25.00 9.27
CA PHE A 168 -2.04 25.65 8.01
C PHE A 168 -3.27 25.99 7.16
N ILE A 169 -4.23 25.08 7.05
CA ILE A 169 -5.49 25.32 6.34
C ILE A 169 -6.21 26.51 6.96
N ASP A 170 -6.33 26.56 8.29
CA ASP A 170 -6.96 27.68 9.00
C ASP A 170 -6.24 29.00 8.73
N LEU A 171 -4.91 29.03 8.77
CA LEU A 171 -4.13 30.23 8.44
C LEU A 171 -4.36 30.69 7.00
N TRP A 172 -4.38 29.75 6.05
CA TRP A 172 -4.63 30.03 4.64
C TRP A 172 -6.04 30.58 4.39
N LEU A 173 -7.06 30.00 5.04
CA LEU A 173 -8.45 30.46 4.90
C LEU A 173 -8.67 31.86 5.50
N ASN A 174 -7.89 32.23 6.51
CA ASN A 174 -7.97 33.56 7.12
C ASN A 174 -7.29 34.67 6.28
N ASP A 175 -6.26 34.33 5.50
CA ASP A 175 -5.51 35.30 4.69
C ASP A 175 -5.09 34.70 3.35
N THR A 176 -6.07 34.53 2.46
CA THR A 176 -5.87 33.95 1.12
C THR A 176 -5.02 34.84 0.21
N GLN A 177 -4.87 36.13 0.53
CA GLN A 177 -4.07 37.07 -0.28
C GLN A 177 -2.58 36.98 0.03
N CYS A 178 -2.20 36.43 1.19
CA CYS A 178 -0.82 36.27 1.58
C CYS A 178 -0.22 34.98 0.97
N LEU A 179 0.43 35.13 -0.20
CA LEU A 179 1.12 34.04 -0.89
C LEU A 179 2.22 33.37 -0.06
N ASP A 180 2.81 34.09 0.91
CA ASP A 180 3.81 33.53 1.81
C ASP A 180 3.24 32.38 2.66
N ASN A 181 1.92 32.37 2.87
CA ASN A 181 1.19 31.32 3.59
C ASN A 181 0.60 30.25 2.65
N ALA A 182 0.91 30.28 1.36
CA ALA A 182 0.31 29.36 0.38
C ALA A 182 0.94 27.97 0.34
N CYS A 183 2.11 27.80 0.98
CA CYS A 183 2.80 26.54 1.13
C CYS A 183 3.27 26.30 2.56
N LEU A 184 2.97 25.11 3.08
CA LEU A 184 3.52 24.59 4.32
C LEU A 184 4.78 23.79 4.05
N GLU A 185 5.84 24.08 4.80
CA GLU A 185 7.05 23.27 4.82
C GLU A 185 7.02 22.31 6.03
N ILE A 186 6.97 21.00 5.78
CA ILE A 186 7.07 19.97 6.82
C ILE A 186 8.42 19.27 6.73
N GLN A 187 9.21 19.42 7.79
CA GLN A 187 10.43 18.67 7.98
C GLN A 187 10.13 17.31 8.63
N VAL A 188 10.36 16.23 7.89
CA VAL A 188 10.19 14.88 8.41
C VAL A 188 11.44 14.50 9.22
N VAL A 189 11.29 14.47 10.54
CA VAL A 189 12.36 14.33 11.56
C VAL A 189 13.32 13.18 11.24
N SER A 190 12.83 12.07 10.68
CA SER A 190 13.62 10.85 10.46
C SER A 190 14.11 10.65 9.01
N ASN A 191 13.91 11.62 8.11
CA ASN A 191 14.05 11.44 6.65
C ASN A 191 13.35 10.15 6.14
N ASN A 192 12.31 9.73 6.86
CA ASN A 192 11.69 8.44 6.65
C ASN A 192 10.75 8.51 5.45
N GLN A 193 11.00 7.67 4.44
CA GLN A 193 10.17 7.61 3.24
C GLN A 193 8.71 7.29 3.56
N PHE A 194 8.47 6.47 4.58
CA PHE A 194 7.13 6.11 4.98
C PHE A 194 6.35 7.28 5.58
N GLU A 195 6.97 8.07 6.46
CA GLU A 195 6.33 9.26 7.04
C GLU A 195 5.98 10.28 5.95
N ARG A 196 6.89 10.51 4.99
CA ARG A 196 6.58 11.33 3.81
C ARG A 196 5.40 10.80 3.02
N TYR A 197 5.34 9.48 2.81
CA TYR A 197 4.20 8.87 2.12
C TYR A 197 2.88 9.12 2.86
N VAL A 198 2.86 9.05 4.19
CA VAL A 198 1.69 9.39 5.01
C VAL A 198 1.31 10.87 4.82
N VAL A 199 2.28 11.78 4.90
CA VAL A 199 2.05 13.24 4.72
C VAL A 199 1.49 13.54 3.34
N HIS A 200 2.06 12.96 2.27
CA HIS A 200 1.55 13.11 0.90
C HIS A 200 0.11 12.58 0.76
N THR A 201 -0.17 11.44 1.37
CA THR A 201 -1.51 10.83 1.31
C THR A 201 -2.54 11.64 2.07
N MET A 202 -2.17 12.19 3.22
CA MET A 202 -3.00 13.08 4.01
C MET A 202 -3.24 14.41 3.30
N SER A 203 -2.20 15.00 2.69
CA SER A 203 -2.35 16.21 1.87
C SER A 203 -3.38 15.99 0.75
N ARG A 204 -3.28 14.85 0.05
CA ARG A 204 -4.22 14.46 -0.99
C ARG A 204 -5.65 14.27 -0.48
N TYR A 205 -5.81 13.74 0.74
CA TYR A 205 -7.14 13.59 1.37
C TYR A 205 -7.84 14.95 1.56
N TYR A 206 -7.07 15.95 2.00
CA TYR A 206 -7.55 17.34 2.14
C TYR A 206 -7.56 18.12 0.81
N GLY A 207 -7.27 17.50 -0.33
CA GLY A 207 -7.25 18.18 -1.63
C GLY A 207 -6.04 19.09 -1.87
N PHE A 208 -5.00 19.01 -1.04
CA PHE A 208 -3.76 19.76 -1.24
C PHE A 208 -2.77 19.00 -2.11
N ALA A 209 -2.02 19.76 -2.90
CA ALA A 209 -0.89 19.22 -3.63
C ALA A 209 0.34 19.15 -2.73
N SER A 210 1.19 18.14 -2.93
CA SER A 210 2.38 17.98 -2.11
C SER A 210 3.54 17.42 -2.92
N PHE A 211 4.75 17.90 -2.64
CA PHE A 211 5.98 17.46 -3.28
C PHE A 211 7.13 17.43 -2.27
N SER A 212 8.12 16.58 -2.52
CA SER A 212 9.29 16.45 -1.65
C SER A 212 10.54 16.93 -2.38
N LYS A 213 11.35 17.77 -1.73
CA LYS A 213 12.65 18.22 -2.25
C LYS A 213 13.75 17.97 -1.22
N THR A 214 14.94 17.64 -1.69
CA THR A 214 16.13 17.58 -0.84
C THR A 214 16.73 18.98 -0.77
N ASN A 215 16.86 19.52 0.44
CA ASN A 215 17.49 20.81 0.69
C ASN A 215 19.03 20.69 0.63
N ASP A 216 19.73 21.82 0.62
CA ASP A 216 21.20 21.89 0.54
C ASP A 216 21.90 21.19 1.72
N GLN A 217 21.20 21.06 2.86
CA GLN A 217 21.63 20.31 4.03
C GLN A 217 21.44 18.78 3.89
N ASN A 218 21.10 18.28 2.69
CA ASN A 218 20.78 16.89 2.39
C ASN A 218 19.60 16.32 3.21
N GLN A 219 18.75 17.20 3.71
CA GLN A 219 17.52 16.84 4.41
C GLN A 219 16.36 16.88 3.43
N ARG A 220 15.51 15.84 3.46
CA ARG A 220 14.33 15.78 2.58
C ARG A 220 13.13 16.41 3.27
N VAL A 221 12.63 17.46 2.64
CA VAL A 221 11.54 18.30 3.12
C VAL A 221 10.31 18.04 2.26
N THR A 222 9.12 18.05 2.88
CA THR A 222 7.84 17.90 2.17
C THR A 222 7.11 19.23 2.17
N TYR A 223 6.80 19.74 0.99
CA TYR A 223 6.02 20.94 0.79
C TYR A 223 4.58 20.55 0.49
N ILE A 224 3.64 21.25 1.11
CA ILE A 224 2.20 21.08 0.90
C ILE A 224 1.66 22.44 0.48
N CYS A 225 1.00 22.52 -0.66
CA CYS A 225 0.57 23.78 -1.25
C CYS A 225 -0.85 23.69 -1.76
N HIS A 226 -1.56 24.81 -1.69
CA HIS A 226 -2.90 24.90 -2.26
C HIS A 226 -2.84 24.76 -3.80
N PRO A 227 -3.76 24.02 -4.46
CA PRO A 227 -3.76 23.86 -5.91
C PRO A 227 -3.80 25.19 -6.69
N ALA A 228 -4.52 26.19 -6.17
CA ALA A 228 -4.55 27.53 -6.76
C ALA A 228 -3.17 28.22 -6.74
N TYR A 229 -2.38 28.01 -5.68
CA TYR A 229 -1.02 28.55 -5.61
C TYR A 229 -0.07 27.88 -6.61
N LEU A 230 -0.20 26.56 -6.80
CA LEU A 230 0.58 25.89 -7.85
C LEU A 230 0.18 26.38 -9.24
N SER A 231 -1.11 26.59 -9.48
CA SER A 231 -1.60 27.17 -10.73
C SER A 231 -1.04 28.57 -10.94
N TYR A 232 -0.97 29.38 -9.88
CA TYR A 232 -0.33 30.70 -9.90
C TYR A 232 1.14 30.62 -10.30
N ILE A 233 1.97 29.85 -9.58
CA ILE A 233 3.41 29.78 -9.89
C ILE A 233 3.66 29.27 -11.32
N THR A 234 2.89 28.28 -11.76
CA THR A 234 3.06 27.70 -13.09
C THR A 234 2.61 28.63 -14.21
N LYS A 235 1.56 29.43 -13.99
CA LYS A 235 1.06 30.41 -14.95
C LYS A 235 1.80 31.75 -14.90
N HIS A 236 2.48 32.09 -13.81
CA HIS A 236 3.17 33.39 -13.63
C HIS A 236 4.31 33.71 -14.61
N SER A 237 4.58 32.85 -15.59
CA SER A 237 5.32 33.26 -16.78
C SER A 237 4.53 34.23 -17.69
N SER A 238 3.20 34.40 -17.51
CA SER A 238 2.34 35.25 -18.38
C SER A 238 1.77 36.52 -17.75
N GLY A 239 1.91 36.77 -16.44
CA GLY A 239 1.42 37.99 -15.79
C GLY A 239 -0.08 38.04 -15.47
N ASP A 240 -0.74 36.88 -15.43
CA ASP A 240 -2.17 36.77 -15.12
C ASP A 240 -2.46 36.85 -13.60
N GLU A 241 -3.61 37.42 -13.23
CA GLU A 241 -4.10 37.52 -11.85
C GLU A 241 -4.45 36.14 -11.26
N ILE A 242 -4.31 35.97 -9.94
CA ILE A 242 -4.70 34.74 -9.25
C ILE A 242 -6.21 34.58 -9.34
N ASP A 243 -6.67 33.50 -9.97
CA ASP A 243 -8.08 33.13 -9.96
C ASP A 243 -8.48 32.55 -8.60
N TYR A 244 -8.75 33.44 -7.65
CA TYR A 244 -9.26 33.11 -6.32
C TYR A 244 -10.67 32.48 -6.35
N ALA A 245 -11.41 32.57 -7.46
CA ALA A 245 -12.73 31.94 -7.56
C ALA A 245 -12.63 30.42 -7.47
N SER A 246 -11.57 29.83 -8.03
CA SER A 246 -11.26 28.40 -7.89
C SER A 246 -10.99 27.94 -6.46
N ILE A 247 -10.73 28.87 -5.53
CA ILE A 247 -10.52 28.57 -4.10
C ILE A 247 -11.86 28.45 -3.36
N GLN A 248 -12.92 29.12 -3.82
CA GLN A 248 -14.23 29.07 -3.16
C GLN A 248 -14.93 27.71 -3.28
N ASP A 249 -14.55 26.91 -4.28
CA ASP A 249 -15.11 25.57 -4.49
C ASP A 249 -14.38 24.47 -3.69
N TRP A 250 -13.33 24.82 -2.92
CA TRP A 250 -12.67 23.86 -2.05
C TRP A 250 -13.52 23.59 -0.80
N ASP A 251 -13.93 22.33 -0.64
CA ASP A 251 -14.68 21.87 0.53
C ASP A 251 -13.77 21.09 1.48
N MET A 252 -13.90 21.33 2.78
CA MET A 252 -13.16 20.60 3.81
C MET A 252 -13.88 19.27 4.06
N PRO A 253 -13.18 18.11 4.08
CA PRO A 253 -13.83 16.86 4.43
C PRO A 253 -14.51 16.92 5.82
N ASP A 254 -15.74 16.41 5.92
CA ASP A 254 -16.51 16.33 7.19
C ASP A 254 -15.79 15.56 8.30
N LYS A 255 -14.89 14.65 7.93
CA LYS A 255 -14.15 13.77 8.85
C LYS A 255 -12.69 14.13 8.81
N SER A 256 -12.04 14.03 9.98
CA SER A 256 -10.58 14.07 10.01
C SER A 256 -10.01 12.86 9.25
N PHE A 257 -8.81 13.02 8.69
CA PHE A 257 -8.05 11.94 8.10
C PHE A 257 -7.81 10.82 9.12
N PHE A 258 -7.59 11.16 10.40
CA PHE A 258 -7.52 10.19 11.49
C PHE A 258 -8.79 9.34 11.60
N GLU A 259 -9.96 9.97 11.71
CA GLU A 259 -11.24 9.26 11.77
C GLU A 259 -11.50 8.44 10.51
N TYR A 260 -11.21 9.01 9.35
CA TYR A 260 -11.34 8.33 8.06
C TYR A 260 -10.48 7.06 8.00
N LEU A 261 -9.26 7.09 8.52
CA LEU A 261 -8.36 5.94 8.50
C LEU A 261 -8.74 4.87 9.54
N PHE A 262 -9.03 5.29 10.77
CA PHE A 262 -9.14 4.38 11.91
C PHE A 262 -10.58 4.00 12.27
N HIS A 263 -11.59 4.80 11.91
CA HIS A 263 -13.00 4.56 12.26
C HIS A 263 -13.90 4.20 11.07
N ALA A 264 -13.34 4.09 9.85
CA ALA A 264 -14.07 3.53 8.72
C ALA A 264 -14.28 2.01 8.93
N VAL A 265 -15.43 1.68 9.51
CA VAL A 265 -16.06 0.35 9.61
C VAL A 265 -16.97 0.14 8.41
#